data_AF-A0A557SPH1-F1
#
_entry.id   AF-A0A557SPH1-F1
#
_cell.length_a   1.000
_cell.length_b   1.000
_cell.length_c   1.000
_cell.angle_alpha   90.00
_cell.angle_beta   90.00
_cell.angle_gamma   90.00
#
_symmetry.space_group_name_H-M   'P 1'
#
loop_
_entity.id
_entity.type
_entity.pdbx_description
1 polymer ?
#
loop_
_entity_poly.entity_id
_entity_poly.type
_entity_poly.pdbx_seq_one_letter_code
_entity_poly.pdbx_strand_id
1 'polypeptide(L)'
;MSTQNTRPSANSKSSQARRRFLKEMAGAAGGACMLALGVGLYGAEASARPAEAIRPPGALPEQDFLAACVRCGLCVRDCPFDTLKLSELGDNVATGTPFFEGRKVPCEMCDDIPCVKACPTGALDRELTDIGKARMGLAVLIDQETCLNFLGLRCDVCYRVCPVIDQAITLELVHNPRSDRHAMLLPTVHSEHCTGCGKCEHSCVLPEAAIKVLPHKLAQGKSAEHYRKGWVEKEAAGGSLIGEQHQLPMRGLEDRKYGDTRVAPGYVPPSDAPVKPGGIDSGWKP
;
A
#
# COMPACT_ATOMS: atom_id res chain seq x y z
N MET A 1 -37.50 61.63 66.16
CA MET A 1 -37.76 60.24 65.71
C MET A 1 -37.04 60.01 64.39
N SER A 2 -36.25 58.92 64.33
CA SER A 2 -35.84 58.13 63.15
C SER A 2 -34.38 57.71 63.25
N THR A 3 -34.17 56.65 64.03
CA THR A 3 -32.98 55.82 64.01
C THR A 3 -32.99 54.98 62.73
N GLN A 4 -32.03 55.19 61.83
CA GLN A 4 -31.82 54.32 60.68
C GLN A 4 -31.09 53.06 61.13
N ASN A 5 -31.74 51.91 60.93
CA ASN A 5 -31.25 50.58 61.27
C ASN A 5 -30.71 49.91 60.00
N THR A 6 -29.39 49.94 59.79
CA THR A 6 -28.74 49.23 58.69
C THR A 6 -28.27 47.85 59.17
N ARG A 7 -29.06 46.80 58.89
CA ARG A 7 -28.60 45.42 59.04
C ARG A 7 -27.60 45.08 57.93
N PRO A 8 -26.40 44.57 58.22
CA PRO A 8 -25.48 44.13 57.19
C PRO A 8 -26.01 42.86 56.52
N SER A 9 -26.20 42.92 55.20
CA SER A 9 -26.65 41.80 54.38
C SER A 9 -25.60 40.68 54.38
N ALA A 10 -25.84 39.62 55.15
CA ALA A 10 -25.03 38.40 55.16
C ALA A 10 -25.04 37.65 53.80
N ASN A 11 -25.90 38.06 52.85
CA ASN A 11 -26.13 37.38 51.58
C ASN A 11 -25.15 37.80 50.45
N SER A 12 -24.42 38.91 50.60
CA SER A 12 -23.50 39.42 49.57
C SER A 12 -22.15 38.68 49.55
N LYS A 13 -21.65 38.24 50.72
CA LYS A 13 -20.36 37.53 50.83
C LYS A 13 -20.46 36.09 50.30
N SER A 14 -21.56 35.40 50.59
CA SER A 14 -21.83 34.03 50.09
C SER A 14 -21.97 34.00 48.56
N SER A 15 -22.67 34.98 47.98
CA SER A 15 -22.83 35.07 46.52
C SER A 15 -21.53 35.41 45.79
N GLN A 16 -20.64 36.23 46.38
CA GLN A 16 -19.29 36.46 45.83
C GLN A 16 -18.41 35.21 45.91
N ALA A 17 -18.43 34.48 47.03
CA ALA A 17 -17.69 33.23 47.17
C ALA A 17 -18.13 32.17 46.15
N ARG A 18 -19.45 32.02 45.94
CA ARG A 18 -20.02 31.10 44.94
C ARG A 18 -19.64 31.49 43.51
N ARG A 19 -19.65 32.78 43.16
CA ARG A 19 -19.21 33.27 41.85
C ARG A 19 -17.72 33.06 41.62
N ARG A 20 -16.89 33.24 42.66
CA ARG A 20 -15.45 33.00 42.59
C ARG A 20 -15.15 31.51 42.37
N PHE A 21 -15.79 30.64 43.14
CA PHE A 21 -15.68 29.18 42.97
C PHE A 21 -16.08 28.72 41.56
N LEU A 22 -17.20 29.21 41.03
CA LEU A 22 -17.65 28.86 39.66
C LEU A 22 -16.67 29.35 38.58
N LYS A 23 -16.05 30.54 38.76
CA LYS A 23 -15.03 31.05 37.84
C LYS A 23 -13.74 30.25 37.90
N GLU A 24 -13.29 29.87 39.09
CA GLU A 24 -12.09 29.06 39.29
C GLU A 24 -12.28 27.64 38.71
N MET A 25 -13.46 27.04 38.94
CA MET A 25 -13.82 25.74 38.34
C MET A 25 -13.92 25.80 36.82
N ALA A 26 -14.54 26.85 36.25
CA ALA A 26 -14.61 27.03 34.81
C ALA A 26 -13.23 27.26 34.18
N GLY A 27 -12.36 28.01 34.86
CA GLY A 27 -10.97 28.23 34.43
C GLY A 27 -10.15 26.96 34.47
N ALA A 28 -10.26 26.17 35.55
CA ALA A 28 -9.56 24.89 35.68
C ALA A 28 -10.06 23.86 34.65
N ALA A 29 -11.38 23.74 34.45
CA ALA A 29 -11.95 22.85 33.46
C ALA A 29 -11.55 23.27 32.03
N GLY A 30 -11.60 24.57 31.72
CA GLY A 30 -11.14 25.10 30.43
C GLY A 30 -9.66 24.83 30.17
N GLY A 31 -8.81 25.03 31.19
CA GLY A 31 -7.38 24.73 31.11
C GLY A 31 -7.10 23.24 30.91
N ALA A 32 -7.79 22.37 31.65
CA ALA A 32 -7.69 20.92 31.51
C ALA A 32 -8.15 20.44 30.13
N CYS A 33 -9.25 20.99 29.60
CA CYS A 33 -9.73 20.66 28.26
C CYS A 33 -8.74 21.11 27.17
N MET A 34 -8.16 22.31 27.28
CA MET A 34 -7.14 22.80 26.34
C MET A 34 -5.88 21.92 26.37
N LEU A 35 -5.42 21.52 27.55
CA LEU A 35 -4.31 20.59 27.71
C LEU A 35 -4.64 19.22 27.13
N ALA A 36 -5.81 18.67 27.44
CA ALA A 36 -6.26 17.37 26.92
C ALA A 36 -6.39 17.37 25.39
N LEU A 37 -6.92 18.45 24.81
CA LEU A 37 -6.97 18.65 23.36
C LEU A 37 -5.57 18.76 22.77
N GLY A 38 -4.68 19.55 23.37
CA GLY A 38 -3.30 19.69 22.91
C GLY A 38 -2.54 18.35 22.92
N VAL A 39 -2.65 17.60 24.02
CA VAL A 39 -2.03 16.25 24.14
C VAL A 39 -2.68 15.26 23.18
N GLY A 40 -4.00 15.31 23.01
CA GLY A 40 -4.74 14.42 22.11
C GLY A 40 -4.39 14.64 20.64
N LEU A 41 -4.32 15.90 20.20
CA LEU A 41 -3.92 16.25 18.84
C LEU A 41 -2.47 15.83 18.56
N TYR A 42 -1.56 16.05 19.51
CA TYR A 42 -0.17 15.62 19.40
C TYR A 42 -0.03 14.09 19.31
N GLY A 43 -0.80 13.33 20.09
CA GLY A 43 -0.78 11.86 20.04
C GLY A 43 -1.26 11.31 18.69
N ALA A 44 -2.24 11.97 18.06
CA ALA A 44 -2.73 11.58 16.74
C ALA A 44 -1.68 11.84 15.64
N GLU A 45 -0.99 12.98 15.69
CA GLU A 45 0.06 13.34 14.73
C GLU A 45 1.28 12.41 14.85
N ALA A 46 1.67 12.05 16.08
CA ALA A 46 2.71 11.06 16.32
C ALA A 46 2.40 9.66 15.76
N SER A 47 1.13 9.37 15.46
CA SER A 47 0.67 8.09 14.90
C SER A 47 0.54 8.12 13.37
N ALA A 48 0.54 9.32 12.77
CA ALA A 48 0.52 9.47 11.33
C ALA A 48 1.89 9.08 10.73
N ARG A 49 1.86 8.60 9.49
CA ARG A 49 3.06 8.37 8.67
C ARG A 49 2.73 8.82 7.25
N PRO A 50 3.53 9.71 6.62
CA PRO A 50 3.39 9.98 5.21
C PRO A 50 3.73 8.71 4.43
N ALA A 51 3.09 8.55 3.28
CA ALA A 51 3.26 7.37 2.44
C ALA A 51 4.69 7.20 1.92
N GLU A 52 5.49 8.26 1.94
CA GLU A 52 6.87 8.30 1.42
C GLU A 52 7.93 7.98 2.49
N ALA A 53 7.55 7.90 3.77
CA ALA A 53 8.49 7.62 4.87
C ALA A 53 8.63 6.12 5.14
N ILE A 54 9.69 5.54 4.61
CA ILE A 54 10.00 4.12 4.67
C ILE A 54 10.89 3.81 5.89
N ARG A 55 10.64 2.67 6.58
CA ARG A 55 11.45 2.25 7.74
C ARG A 55 12.78 1.60 7.27
N PRO A 56 13.82 1.62 8.12
CA PRO A 56 15.06 0.88 7.87
C PRO A 56 14.84 -0.62 7.58
N PRO A 57 15.83 -1.32 7.00
CA PRO A 57 15.76 -2.76 6.81
C PRO A 57 15.61 -3.48 8.14
N GLY A 58 14.83 -4.56 8.14
CA GLY A 58 14.53 -5.36 9.33
C GLY A 58 13.53 -4.73 10.28
N ALA A 59 12.94 -3.58 9.98
CA ALA A 59 11.93 -2.99 10.86
C ALA A 59 10.74 -3.94 11.07
N LEU A 60 10.36 -4.12 12.33
CA LEU A 60 9.15 -4.83 12.72
C LEU A 60 7.88 -4.16 12.15
N PRO A 61 6.72 -4.84 12.17
CA PRO A 61 5.45 -4.20 11.87
C PRO A 61 5.29 -2.90 12.68
N GLU A 62 4.68 -1.89 12.08
CA GLU A 62 4.82 -0.51 12.58
C GLU A 62 4.49 -0.32 14.06
N GLN A 63 3.44 -0.98 14.58
CA GLN A 63 3.07 -0.86 15.99
C GLN A 63 4.14 -1.46 16.92
N ASP A 64 4.70 -2.61 16.54
CA ASP A 64 5.74 -3.29 17.30
C ASP A 64 7.07 -2.53 17.21
N PHE A 65 7.37 -1.98 16.03
CA PHE A 65 8.52 -1.10 15.83
C PHE A 65 8.47 0.13 16.74
N LEU A 66 7.32 0.83 16.78
CA LEU A 66 7.14 2.01 17.63
C LEU A 66 7.20 1.68 19.13
N ALA A 67 6.75 0.48 19.52
CA ALA A 67 6.83 0.01 20.90
C ALA A 67 8.27 -0.36 21.31
N ALA A 68 9.05 -0.96 20.41
CA ALA A 68 10.41 -1.40 20.69
C ALA A 68 11.48 -0.31 20.49
N CYS A 69 11.22 0.70 19.66
CA CYS A 69 12.20 1.72 19.32
C CYS A 69 12.38 2.76 20.44
N VAL A 70 13.55 2.75 21.06
CA VAL A 70 13.95 3.73 22.11
C VAL A 70 14.51 5.03 21.56
N ARG A 71 14.42 5.27 20.24
CA ARG A 71 14.83 6.52 19.57
C ARG A 71 16.30 6.90 19.83
N CYS A 72 17.18 5.91 19.93
CA CYS A 72 18.60 6.11 20.25
C CYS A 72 19.46 6.66 19.09
N GLY A 73 18.97 6.63 17.85
CA GLY A 73 19.70 7.13 16.68
C GLY A 73 20.89 6.28 16.20
N LEU A 74 21.18 5.15 16.84
CA LEU A 74 22.34 4.31 16.50
C LEU A 74 22.30 3.78 15.06
N CYS A 75 21.11 3.41 14.57
CA CYS A 75 20.93 2.95 13.19
C CYS A 75 21.19 4.06 12.15
N VAL A 76 20.94 5.32 12.49
CA VAL A 76 21.21 6.48 11.62
C VAL A 76 22.71 6.75 11.57
N ARG A 77 23.37 6.76 12.74
CA ARG A 77 24.82 6.95 12.85
C ARG A 77 25.61 5.89 12.10
N ASP A 78 25.17 4.63 12.18
CA ASP A 78 25.89 3.50 11.58
C ASP A 78 25.48 3.26 10.11
N CYS A 79 24.62 4.10 9.53
CA CYS A 79 24.29 4.07 8.11
C CYS A 79 25.40 4.79 7.31
N PRO A 80 26.15 4.10 6.43
CA PRO A 80 27.29 4.70 5.74
C PRO A 80 26.92 5.65 4.59
N PHE A 81 25.65 5.70 4.19
CA PHE A 81 25.18 6.44 3.02
C PHE A 81 24.21 7.59 3.36
N ASP A 82 24.08 7.94 4.64
CA ASP A 82 23.13 8.98 5.11
C ASP A 82 21.68 8.77 4.60
N THR A 83 21.31 7.53 4.30
CA THR A 83 19.96 7.15 3.86
C THR A 83 18.95 7.43 4.97
N LEU A 84 19.30 7.04 6.20
CA LEU A 84 18.41 7.10 7.36
C LEU A 84 18.53 8.46 8.04
N LYS A 85 17.38 8.97 8.50
CA LYS A 85 17.28 10.20 9.26
C LYS A 85 16.25 10.05 10.37
N LEU A 86 16.44 10.78 11.46
CA LEU A 86 15.48 10.83 12.56
C LEU A 86 14.40 11.84 12.22
N SER A 87 13.14 11.49 12.51
CA SER A 87 12.04 12.44 12.41
C SER A 87 12.15 13.54 13.46
N GLU A 88 11.94 14.77 13.01
CA GLU A 88 11.95 15.98 13.82
C GLU A 88 10.53 16.31 14.31
N LEU A 89 10.42 17.31 15.19
CA LEU A 89 9.13 17.86 15.61
C LEU A 89 8.50 18.58 14.42
N GLY A 90 7.29 18.17 14.03
CA GLY A 90 6.58 18.69 12.86
C GLY A 90 6.64 17.79 11.63
N ASP A 91 7.45 16.73 11.65
CA ASP A 91 7.32 15.66 10.67
C ASP A 91 6.04 14.87 10.95
N ASN A 92 5.34 14.48 9.87
CA ASN A 92 4.18 13.58 9.96
C ASN A 92 4.58 12.12 10.26
N VAL A 93 5.75 11.88 10.87
CA VAL A 93 6.27 10.58 11.28
C VAL A 93 6.50 10.64 12.78
N ALA A 94 6.15 9.58 13.51
CA ALA A 94 6.43 9.45 14.95
C ALA A 94 7.81 10.02 15.34
N THR A 95 7.84 11.11 16.10
CA THR A 95 9.07 11.88 16.36
C THR A 95 10.21 11.04 16.94
N GLY A 96 11.43 11.31 16.51
CA GLY A 96 12.66 10.62 16.93
C GLY A 96 12.78 9.19 16.40
N THR A 97 11.95 8.77 15.45
CA THR A 97 12.06 7.43 14.84
C THR A 97 12.79 7.51 13.49
N PRO A 98 13.60 6.50 13.14
CA PRO A 98 14.35 6.50 11.88
C PRO A 98 13.44 6.22 10.69
N PHE A 99 13.66 6.94 9.60
CA PHE A 99 13.01 6.71 8.31
C PHE A 99 13.92 7.16 7.16
N PHE A 100 13.56 6.81 5.93
CA PHE A 100 14.14 7.35 4.72
C PHE A 100 13.07 7.59 3.65
N GLU A 101 13.42 8.40 2.66
CA GLU A 101 12.57 8.69 1.50
C GLU A 101 13.28 8.16 0.25
N GLY A 102 12.69 7.16 -0.40
CA GLY A 102 13.30 6.46 -1.53
C GLY A 102 13.73 7.39 -2.67
N ARG A 103 12.93 8.43 -2.96
CA ARG A 103 13.25 9.44 -3.98
C ARG A 103 14.51 10.26 -3.68
N LYS A 104 14.79 10.57 -2.42
CA LYS A 104 15.90 11.46 -2.03
C LYS A 104 17.22 10.69 -1.94
N VAL A 105 17.28 9.74 -1.01
CA VAL A 105 18.45 8.89 -0.77
C VAL A 105 17.92 7.48 -0.51
N PRO A 106 18.05 6.55 -1.47
CA PRO A 106 17.55 5.18 -1.29
C PRO A 106 18.46 4.37 -0.37
N CYS A 107 17.99 3.19 0.04
CA CYS A 107 18.81 2.21 0.72
C CYS A 107 19.78 1.56 -0.27
N GLU A 108 21.07 1.64 0.05
CA GLU A 108 22.14 1.05 -0.76
C GLU A 108 22.29 -0.48 -0.60
N MET A 109 21.44 -1.12 0.21
CA MET A 109 21.42 -2.57 0.42
C MET A 109 22.78 -3.15 0.85
N CYS A 110 23.35 -2.62 1.94
CA CYS A 110 24.61 -3.08 2.50
C CYS A 110 24.53 -4.56 2.92
N ASP A 111 25.49 -5.39 2.49
CA ASP A 111 25.52 -6.84 2.80
C ASP A 111 25.61 -7.14 4.30
N ASP A 112 26.28 -6.28 5.05
CA ASP A 112 26.52 -6.45 6.48
C ASP A 112 25.45 -5.80 7.36
N ILE A 113 24.47 -5.10 6.77
CA ILE A 113 23.29 -4.49 7.41
C ILE A 113 23.64 -3.79 8.75
N PRO A 114 24.54 -2.78 8.75
CA PRO A 114 25.08 -2.20 9.98
C PRO A 114 24.00 -1.54 10.84
N CYS A 115 22.96 -0.97 10.22
CA CYS A 115 21.83 -0.37 10.91
C CYS A 115 21.04 -1.35 11.80
N VAL A 116 20.89 -2.62 11.38
CA VAL A 116 20.23 -3.68 12.17
C VAL A 116 21.12 -4.09 13.34
N LYS A 117 22.43 -4.32 13.09
CA LYS A 117 23.41 -4.68 14.13
C LYS A 117 23.52 -3.63 15.22
N ALA A 118 23.40 -2.35 14.85
CA ALA A 118 23.44 -1.23 15.78
C ALA A 118 22.22 -1.13 16.70
N CYS A 119 21.09 -1.77 16.36
CA CYS A 119 19.85 -1.65 17.12
C CYS A 119 19.92 -2.42 18.45
N PRO A 120 19.85 -1.76 19.62
CA PRO A 120 20.02 -2.41 20.92
C PRO A 120 18.73 -3.09 21.43
N THR A 121 17.55 -2.68 20.94
CA THR A 121 16.25 -3.10 21.48
C THR A 121 15.54 -4.17 20.66
N GLY A 122 16.03 -4.51 19.47
CA GLY A 122 15.33 -5.42 18.56
C GLY A 122 14.14 -4.79 17.83
N ALA A 123 14.05 -3.45 17.80
CA ALA A 123 13.09 -2.76 16.92
C ALA A 123 13.36 -3.06 15.43
N LEU A 124 14.62 -3.32 15.11
CA LEU A 124 15.03 -3.96 13.86
C LEU A 124 15.37 -5.42 14.15
N ASP A 125 14.81 -6.31 13.36
CA ASP A 125 15.00 -7.75 13.45
C ASP A 125 16.47 -8.13 13.17
N ARG A 126 17.13 -8.64 14.21
CA ARG A 126 18.54 -9.06 14.17
C ARG A 126 18.76 -10.38 13.45
N GLU A 127 17.70 -11.15 13.22
CA GLU A 127 17.76 -12.39 12.45
C GLU A 127 17.84 -12.13 10.95
N LEU A 128 17.60 -10.87 10.51
CA LEU A 128 17.84 -10.46 9.15
C LEU A 128 19.34 -10.45 8.83
N THR A 129 19.83 -11.55 8.27
CA THR A 129 21.22 -11.69 7.81
C THR A 129 21.40 -11.45 6.31
N ASP A 130 20.32 -11.49 5.54
CA ASP A 130 20.31 -11.30 4.09
C ASP A 130 19.44 -10.09 3.74
N ILE A 131 20.07 -9.06 3.19
CA ILE A 131 19.42 -7.79 2.87
C ILE A 131 18.35 -7.94 1.76
N GLY A 132 18.45 -8.96 0.91
CA GLY A 132 17.44 -9.30 -0.11
C GLY A 132 16.11 -9.77 0.50
N LYS A 133 16.11 -10.18 1.77
CA LYS A 133 14.91 -10.59 2.52
C LYS A 133 14.27 -9.43 3.29
N ALA A 134 14.87 -8.25 3.30
CA ALA A 134 14.28 -7.08 3.92
C ALA A 134 12.93 -6.74 3.27
N ARG A 135 11.97 -6.26 4.07
CA ARG A 135 10.65 -5.79 3.61
C ARG A 135 10.40 -4.38 4.15
N MET A 136 11.19 -3.43 3.68
CA MET A 136 11.10 -2.02 4.07
C MET A 136 9.83 -1.36 3.54
N GLY A 137 9.45 -1.72 2.30
CA GLY A 137 8.29 -1.23 1.59
C GLY A 137 8.09 -2.01 0.30
N LEU A 138 7.16 -1.55 -0.53
CA LEU A 138 6.84 -2.15 -1.82
C LEU A 138 6.86 -1.07 -2.90
N ALA A 139 7.62 -1.30 -3.97
CA ALA A 139 7.59 -0.46 -5.15
C ALA A 139 6.28 -0.68 -5.92
N VAL A 140 5.63 0.39 -6.33
CA VAL A 140 4.39 0.37 -7.11
C VAL A 140 4.54 1.34 -8.27
N LEU A 141 4.22 0.89 -9.48
CA LEU A 141 4.05 1.79 -10.62
C LEU A 141 2.71 2.50 -10.47
N ILE A 142 2.75 3.72 -9.95
CA ILE A 142 1.57 4.51 -9.64
C ILE A 142 1.04 5.21 -10.88
N ASP A 143 1.95 5.72 -11.72
CA ASP A 143 1.59 6.49 -12.90
C ASP A 143 1.99 5.75 -14.19
N GLN A 144 1.02 5.04 -14.76
CA GLN A 144 1.17 4.37 -16.05
C GLN A 144 1.08 5.35 -17.23
N GLU A 145 0.47 6.53 -17.06
CA GLU A 145 0.28 7.49 -18.15
C GLU A 145 1.56 8.28 -18.42
N THR A 146 2.35 8.57 -17.39
CA THR A 146 3.62 9.29 -17.53
C THR A 146 4.82 8.35 -17.71
N CYS A 147 4.70 7.08 -17.36
CA CYS A 147 5.79 6.11 -17.49
C CYS A 147 6.26 5.98 -18.96
N LEU A 148 7.55 6.22 -19.21
CA LEU A 148 8.12 6.20 -20.56
C LEU A 148 7.87 4.86 -21.30
N ASN A 149 7.88 3.72 -20.60
CA ASN A 149 7.60 2.42 -21.20
C ASN A 149 6.15 2.26 -21.65
N PHE A 150 5.20 2.81 -20.89
CA PHE A 150 3.78 2.82 -21.26
C PHE A 150 3.49 3.80 -22.41
N LEU A 151 4.30 4.86 -22.53
CA LEU A 151 4.31 5.74 -23.70
C LEU A 151 4.97 5.10 -24.94
N GLY A 152 5.51 3.87 -24.81
CA GLY A 152 6.18 3.14 -25.88
C GLY A 152 7.61 3.61 -26.16
N LEU A 153 8.21 4.39 -25.26
CA LEU A 153 9.63 4.74 -25.28
C LEU A 153 10.43 3.68 -24.52
N ARG A 154 11.64 3.39 -24.98
CA ARG A 154 12.50 2.39 -24.35
C ARG A 154 13.17 2.98 -23.10
N CYS A 155 12.73 2.55 -21.92
CA CYS A 155 13.36 2.87 -20.64
C CYS A 155 13.52 1.59 -19.82
N ASP A 156 14.71 1.28 -19.32
CA ASP A 156 14.94 0.11 -18.47
C ASP A 156 15.65 0.47 -17.16
N VAL A 157 15.61 1.75 -16.79
CA VAL A 157 16.36 2.29 -15.64
C VAL A 157 15.92 1.68 -14.32
N CYS A 158 14.61 1.63 -14.04
CA CYS A 158 14.09 1.05 -12.78
C CYS A 158 14.39 -0.46 -12.67
N TYR A 159 14.39 -1.16 -13.81
CA TYR A 159 14.72 -2.57 -13.89
C TYR A 159 16.23 -2.81 -13.65
N ARG A 160 17.10 -2.07 -14.35
CA ARG A 160 18.57 -2.25 -14.24
C ARG A 160 19.16 -1.81 -12.90
N VAL A 161 18.57 -0.82 -12.25
CA VAL A 161 19.04 -0.36 -10.93
C VAL A 161 18.56 -1.26 -9.79
N CYS A 162 17.60 -2.16 -10.06
CA CYS A 162 17.07 -3.06 -9.05
C CYS A 162 18.15 -4.05 -8.61
N PRO A 163 18.51 -4.12 -7.32
CA PRO A 163 19.48 -5.11 -6.84
C PRO A 163 18.96 -6.55 -6.92
N VAL A 164 17.63 -6.71 -7.00
CA VAL A 164 16.92 -7.98 -7.09
C VAL A 164 16.27 -8.09 -8.47
N ILE A 165 17.05 -7.81 -9.51
CA ILE A 165 16.63 -7.83 -10.92
C ILE A 165 16.08 -9.20 -11.32
N ASP A 166 15.14 -9.23 -12.29
CA ASP A 166 14.43 -10.42 -12.77
C ASP A 166 13.55 -11.15 -11.75
N GLN A 167 13.61 -10.76 -10.48
CA GLN A 167 12.78 -11.29 -9.40
C GLN A 167 11.84 -10.23 -8.85
N ALA A 168 12.36 -9.09 -8.38
CA ALA A 168 11.55 -8.00 -7.84
C ALA A 168 10.92 -7.13 -8.93
N ILE A 169 11.61 -6.94 -10.06
CA ILE A 169 11.10 -6.20 -11.21
C ILE A 169 11.41 -7.00 -12.48
N THR A 170 10.37 -7.27 -13.28
CA THR A 170 10.50 -7.85 -14.63
C THR A 170 10.04 -6.83 -15.68
N LEU A 171 10.45 -7.04 -16.94
CA LEU A 171 9.95 -6.28 -18.08
C LEU A 171 9.04 -7.18 -18.92
N GLU A 172 7.74 -6.94 -18.84
CA GLU A 172 6.74 -7.68 -19.60
C GLU A 172 6.65 -7.13 -21.02
N LEU A 173 6.80 -8.01 -22.02
CA LEU A 173 6.69 -7.64 -23.43
C LEU A 173 5.22 -7.59 -23.84
N VAL A 174 4.76 -6.39 -24.22
CA VAL A 174 3.40 -6.16 -24.74
C VAL A 174 3.46 -5.55 -26.13
N HIS A 175 2.57 -5.97 -27.03
CA HIS A 175 2.48 -5.38 -28.36
C HIS A 175 2.05 -3.90 -28.27
N ASN A 176 2.73 -3.00 -28.98
CA ASN A 176 2.36 -1.59 -28.99
C ASN A 176 1.11 -1.36 -29.87
N PRO A 177 -0.03 -0.93 -29.31
CA PRO A 177 -1.25 -0.73 -30.09
C PRO A 177 -1.12 0.41 -31.13
N ARG A 178 -0.16 1.33 -30.95
CA ARG A 178 0.09 2.44 -31.87
C ARG A 178 0.99 2.06 -33.06
N SER A 179 1.79 0.99 -32.94
CA SER A 179 2.69 0.57 -34.00
C SER A 179 2.80 -0.94 -34.08
N ASP A 180 2.48 -1.48 -35.25
CA ASP A 180 2.47 -2.90 -35.60
C ASP A 180 3.82 -3.63 -35.43
N ARG A 181 4.93 -2.92 -35.21
CA ARG A 181 6.30 -3.48 -35.19
C ARG A 181 7.10 -3.27 -33.92
N HIS A 182 6.59 -2.55 -32.92
CA HIS A 182 7.31 -2.33 -31.67
C HIS A 182 6.64 -3.00 -30.48
N ALA A 183 7.45 -3.54 -29.57
CA ALA A 183 6.99 -4.00 -28.26
C ALA A 183 7.20 -2.89 -27.23
N MET A 184 6.27 -2.79 -26.28
CA MET A 184 6.42 -2.04 -25.05
C MET A 184 6.99 -2.98 -23.99
N LEU A 185 7.92 -2.49 -23.17
CA LEU A 185 8.56 -3.23 -22.09
C LEU A 185 8.01 -2.74 -20.77
N LEU A 186 6.87 -3.28 -20.34
CA LEU A 186 6.17 -2.76 -19.16
C LEU A 186 6.84 -3.26 -17.88
N PRO A 187 7.30 -2.35 -16.99
CA PRO A 187 7.92 -2.75 -15.75
C PRO A 187 6.84 -3.30 -14.79
N THR A 188 7.02 -4.56 -14.37
CA THR A 188 6.12 -5.24 -13.44
C THR A 188 6.87 -5.52 -12.14
N VAL A 189 6.33 -5.03 -11.03
CA VAL A 189 6.93 -5.26 -9.71
C VAL A 189 6.27 -6.48 -9.05
N HIS A 190 7.10 -7.41 -8.58
CA HIS A 190 6.66 -8.60 -7.86
C HIS A 190 6.83 -8.41 -6.35
N SER A 191 5.69 -8.34 -5.64
CA SER A 191 5.67 -8.02 -4.21
C SER A 191 6.40 -9.02 -3.31
N GLU A 192 6.58 -10.27 -3.78
CA GLU A 192 7.25 -11.31 -3.01
C GLU A 192 8.76 -11.08 -2.89
N HIS A 193 9.37 -10.44 -3.88
CA HIS A 193 10.82 -10.23 -3.96
C HIS A 193 11.22 -8.76 -3.75
N CYS A 194 10.30 -7.82 -3.90
CA CYS A 194 10.58 -6.41 -3.67
C CYS A 194 10.95 -6.14 -2.21
N THR A 195 12.12 -5.53 -2.00
CA THR A 195 12.60 -5.17 -0.64
C THR A 195 12.14 -3.79 -0.19
N GLY A 196 11.73 -2.94 -1.14
CA GLY A 196 11.39 -1.53 -0.88
C GLY A 196 12.61 -0.64 -0.64
N CYS A 197 13.76 -0.94 -1.26
CA CYS A 197 14.99 -0.15 -1.07
C CYS A 197 14.93 1.27 -1.64
N GLY A 198 14.00 1.58 -2.55
CA GLY A 198 13.85 2.94 -3.12
C GLY A 198 14.71 3.25 -4.34
N LYS A 199 15.68 2.39 -4.71
CA LYS A 199 16.59 2.64 -5.85
C LYS A 199 15.83 2.91 -7.17
N CYS A 200 14.75 2.18 -7.42
CA CYS A 200 13.93 2.37 -8.63
C CYS A 200 13.22 3.74 -8.67
N GLU A 201 12.81 4.27 -7.52
CA GLU A 201 12.14 5.57 -7.40
C GLU A 201 13.15 6.72 -7.53
N HIS A 202 14.30 6.59 -6.89
CA HIS A 202 15.41 7.54 -7.00
C HIS A 202 15.89 7.69 -8.44
N SER A 203 16.13 6.58 -9.13
CA SER A 203 16.67 6.57 -10.49
C SER A 203 15.62 6.83 -11.58
N CYS A 204 14.34 7.01 -11.22
CA CYS A 204 13.32 7.35 -12.21
C CYS A 204 13.65 8.72 -12.84
N VAL A 205 13.90 8.73 -14.16
CA VAL A 205 14.35 9.89 -14.94
C VAL A 205 13.30 11.01 -15.09
N LEU A 206 12.07 10.76 -14.67
CA LEU A 206 10.99 11.73 -14.68
C LEU A 206 11.14 12.72 -13.52
N PRO A 207 10.66 13.97 -13.64
CA PRO A 207 10.72 14.96 -12.57
C PRO A 207 9.95 14.51 -11.31
N GLU A 208 8.78 13.90 -11.53
CA GLU A 208 8.02 13.16 -10.53
C GLU A 208 8.08 11.67 -10.88
N ALA A 209 8.44 10.83 -9.90
CA ALA A 209 8.65 9.41 -10.17
C ALA A 209 7.33 8.69 -10.48
N ALA A 210 7.26 8.00 -11.62
CA ALA A 210 6.12 7.15 -11.97
C ALA A 210 6.03 5.89 -11.09
N ILE A 211 7.18 5.40 -10.62
CA ILE A 211 7.29 4.30 -9.67
C ILE A 211 7.70 4.86 -8.31
N LYS A 212 6.92 4.55 -7.27
CA LYS A 212 7.19 5.00 -5.90
C LYS A 212 7.23 3.82 -4.94
N VAL A 213 8.02 3.92 -3.88
CA VAL A 213 8.03 2.93 -2.81
C VAL A 213 7.12 3.40 -1.68
N LEU A 214 6.17 2.55 -1.31
CA LEU A 214 5.20 2.83 -0.25
C LEU A 214 5.26 1.72 0.82
N PRO A 215 4.81 1.98 2.05
CA PRO A 215 4.59 0.94 3.05
C PRO A 215 3.66 -0.17 2.52
N HIS A 216 3.95 -1.43 2.83
CA HIS A 216 3.15 -2.59 2.36
C HIS A 216 1.64 -2.44 2.62
N LYS A 217 1.26 -1.87 3.76
CA LYS A 217 -0.14 -1.64 4.13
C LYS A 217 -0.89 -0.71 3.16
N LEU A 218 -0.18 0.22 2.51
CA LEU A 218 -0.73 1.14 1.52
C LEU A 218 -0.61 0.59 0.10
N ALA A 219 0.48 -0.12 -0.19
CA ALA A 219 0.81 -0.61 -1.52
C ALA A 219 0.04 -1.88 -1.93
N GLN A 220 -0.17 -2.81 -1.00
CA GLN A 220 -0.58 -4.17 -1.31
C GLN A 220 -2.04 -4.43 -0.87
N GLY A 221 -2.88 -4.81 -1.83
CA GLY A 221 -4.22 -5.31 -1.56
C GLY A 221 -4.21 -6.72 -0.94
N LYS A 222 -5.29 -7.08 -0.24
CA LYS A 222 -5.53 -8.45 0.25
C LYS A 222 -6.73 -9.05 -0.47
N SER A 223 -6.61 -10.29 -0.94
CA SER A 223 -7.77 -11.06 -1.41
C SER A 223 -8.67 -11.39 -0.22
N ALA A 224 -9.99 -11.35 -0.41
CA ALA A 224 -10.90 -11.81 0.64
C ALA A 224 -10.73 -13.32 0.87
N GLU A 225 -10.89 -13.76 2.12
CA GLU A 225 -10.63 -15.14 2.56
C GLU A 225 -11.46 -16.19 1.82
N HIS A 226 -12.63 -15.80 1.31
CA HIS A 226 -13.52 -16.68 0.54
C HIS A 226 -13.13 -16.82 -0.93
N TYR A 227 -12.22 -15.98 -1.46
CA TYR A 227 -11.71 -16.12 -2.83
C TYR A 227 -10.61 -17.18 -2.86
N ARG A 228 -11.08 -18.41 -2.96
CA ARG A 228 -10.32 -19.62 -3.16
C ARG A 228 -9.81 -19.70 -4.61
N LYS A 229 -8.48 -19.74 -4.77
CA LYS A 229 -7.84 -19.80 -6.09
C LYS A 229 -7.83 -21.26 -6.54
N GLY A 230 -8.77 -21.62 -7.41
CA GLY A 230 -9.00 -23.02 -7.83
C GLY A 230 -7.74 -23.77 -8.29
N TRP A 231 -6.77 -23.08 -8.90
CA TRP A 231 -5.48 -23.68 -9.30
C TRP A 231 -4.56 -23.97 -8.12
N VAL A 232 -4.49 -23.10 -7.11
CA VAL A 232 -3.72 -23.32 -5.87
C VAL A 232 -4.32 -24.46 -5.07
N GLU A 233 -5.65 -24.49 -4.94
CA GLU A 233 -6.34 -25.59 -4.29
C GLU A 233 -6.15 -26.93 -5.01
N LYS A 234 -6.20 -26.90 -6.34
CA LYS A 234 -5.98 -28.09 -7.17
C LYS A 234 -4.58 -28.65 -6.97
N GLU A 235 -3.57 -27.79 -6.94
CA GLU A 235 -2.18 -28.18 -6.70
C GLU A 235 -2.02 -28.80 -5.30
N ALA A 236 -2.61 -28.18 -4.28
CA ALA A 236 -2.60 -28.71 -2.90
C ALA A 236 -3.36 -30.05 -2.76
N ALA A 237 -4.46 -30.25 -3.51
CA ALA A 237 -5.28 -31.45 -3.45
C ALA A 237 -4.85 -32.55 -4.45
N GLY A 238 -3.85 -32.29 -5.30
CA GLY A 238 -3.40 -33.21 -6.35
C GLY A 238 -4.41 -33.43 -7.49
N GLY A 239 -5.48 -32.63 -7.57
CA GLY A 239 -6.60 -32.82 -8.47
C GLY A 239 -7.62 -31.70 -8.41
N SER A 240 -8.48 -31.57 -9.42
CA SER A 240 -9.52 -30.54 -9.41
C SER A 240 -10.47 -30.75 -8.22
N LEU A 241 -10.72 -29.69 -7.43
CA LEU A 241 -11.72 -29.73 -6.37
C LEU A 241 -13.16 -29.79 -6.91
N ILE A 242 -13.35 -29.35 -8.14
CA ILE A 242 -14.59 -29.54 -8.89
C ILE A 242 -14.49 -30.94 -9.52
N GLY A 243 -15.52 -31.77 -9.35
CA GLY A 243 -15.60 -33.09 -9.99
C GLY A 243 -15.47 -33.01 -11.51
N GLU A 244 -15.43 -34.17 -12.18
CA GLU A 244 -15.36 -34.21 -13.64
C GLU A 244 -16.46 -33.34 -14.25
N GLN A 245 -16.07 -32.35 -15.05
CA GLN A 245 -17.01 -31.57 -15.83
C GLN A 245 -17.63 -32.49 -16.87
N HIS A 246 -18.84 -32.98 -16.61
CA HIS A 246 -19.60 -33.72 -17.61
C HIS A 246 -19.78 -32.82 -18.84
N GLN A 247 -19.19 -33.24 -19.96
CA GLN A 247 -19.46 -32.63 -21.25
C GLN A 247 -20.90 -32.92 -21.60
N LEU A 248 -21.74 -31.89 -21.55
CA LEU A 248 -23.08 -31.97 -22.11
C LEU A 248 -22.95 -32.11 -23.62
N PRO A 249 -23.60 -33.11 -24.24
CA PRO A 249 -23.56 -33.26 -25.69
C PRO A 249 -24.17 -32.03 -26.34
N MET A 250 -23.33 -31.27 -27.05
CA MET A 250 -23.79 -30.18 -27.91
C MET A 250 -24.18 -30.78 -29.24
N ARG A 251 -25.47 -30.70 -29.60
CA ARG A 251 -26.01 -31.23 -30.86
C ARG A 251 -25.23 -30.65 -32.05
N GLY A 252 -24.61 -31.52 -32.86
CA GLY A 252 -23.80 -31.17 -34.04
C GLY A 252 -22.30 -30.94 -33.76
N LEU A 253 -21.83 -31.11 -32.52
CA LEU A 253 -20.41 -31.05 -32.13
C LEU A 253 -20.00 -32.23 -31.23
N GLU A 254 -20.71 -33.35 -31.32
CA GLU A 254 -20.53 -34.53 -30.44
C GLU A 254 -19.12 -35.12 -30.51
N ASP A 255 -18.48 -35.05 -31.68
CA ASP A 255 -17.13 -35.60 -31.92
C ASP A 255 -16.00 -34.59 -31.64
N ARG A 256 -16.31 -33.43 -31.03
CA ARG A 256 -15.37 -32.30 -30.93
C ARG A 256 -15.00 -32.00 -29.48
N LYS A 257 -13.73 -31.59 -29.29
CA LYS A 257 -13.27 -31.11 -27.99
C LYS A 257 -14.02 -29.83 -27.60
N TYR A 258 -14.33 -29.73 -26.31
CA TYR A 258 -14.93 -28.53 -25.73
C TYR A 258 -14.10 -27.28 -26.09
N GLY A 259 -14.77 -26.28 -26.69
CA GLY A 259 -14.14 -25.03 -27.15
C GLY A 259 -13.69 -25.02 -28.62
N ASP A 260 -13.75 -26.14 -29.35
CA ASP A 260 -13.45 -26.16 -30.79
C ASP A 260 -14.66 -25.76 -31.64
N THR A 261 -14.69 -24.50 -32.06
CA THR A 261 -15.75 -23.93 -32.91
C THR A 261 -15.41 -23.96 -34.41
N ARG A 262 -14.28 -24.54 -34.81
CA ARG A 262 -13.84 -24.52 -36.21
C ARG A 262 -14.77 -25.36 -37.08
N VAL A 263 -15.16 -24.85 -38.25
CA VAL A 263 -15.97 -25.61 -39.21
C VAL A 263 -15.18 -26.85 -39.68
N ALA A 264 -15.84 -28.00 -39.80
CA ALA A 264 -15.15 -29.25 -40.16
C ALA A 264 -14.51 -29.10 -41.55
N PRO A 265 -13.29 -29.62 -41.76
CA PRO A 265 -12.69 -29.64 -43.10
C PRO A 265 -13.64 -30.35 -44.07
N GLY A 266 -14.08 -29.64 -45.11
CA GLY A 266 -15.04 -30.17 -46.10
C GLY A 266 -16.52 -29.99 -45.77
N TYR A 267 -16.88 -29.31 -44.67
CA TYR A 267 -18.26 -28.90 -44.44
C TYR A 267 -18.67 -27.86 -45.49
N VAL A 268 -19.59 -28.27 -46.36
CA VAL A 268 -20.30 -27.39 -47.27
C VAL A 268 -21.61 -27.05 -46.58
N PRO A 269 -21.88 -25.77 -46.25
CA PRO A 269 -23.18 -25.41 -45.72
C PRO A 269 -24.26 -25.84 -46.72
N PRO A 270 -25.42 -26.33 -46.26
CA PRO A 270 -26.53 -26.69 -47.14
C PRO A 270 -26.80 -25.53 -48.10
N SER A 271 -26.88 -25.81 -49.40
CA SER A 271 -27.16 -24.81 -50.44
C SER A 271 -28.60 -24.30 -50.40
N ASP A 272 -29.43 -24.89 -49.53
CA ASP A 272 -30.81 -24.48 -49.35
C ASP A 272 -30.81 -23.08 -48.72
N ALA A 273 -31.39 -22.12 -49.45
CA ALA A 273 -31.63 -20.79 -48.95
C ALA A 273 -32.23 -20.87 -47.54
N PRO A 274 -31.80 -20.04 -46.58
CA PRO A 274 -32.35 -20.09 -45.23
C PRO A 274 -33.86 -19.97 -45.33
N VAL A 275 -34.56 -21.03 -44.90
CA VAL A 275 -36.02 -20.99 -44.79
C VAL A 275 -36.32 -19.81 -43.89
N LYS A 276 -37.05 -18.82 -44.44
CA LYS A 276 -37.48 -17.64 -43.69
C LYS A 276 -38.13 -18.19 -42.41
N PRO A 277 -37.60 -17.88 -41.21
CA PRO A 277 -38.17 -18.43 -39.99
C PRO A 277 -39.65 -18.07 -40.00
N GLY A 278 -40.52 -19.07 -39.86
CA GLY A 278 -41.95 -18.86 -39.76
C GLY A 278 -42.16 -17.81 -38.68
N GLY A 279 -42.78 -16.69 -39.04
CA GLY A 279 -43.02 -15.61 -38.10
C GLY A 279 -43.69 -16.19 -36.86
N ILE A 280 -43.05 -16.01 -35.70
CA ILE A 280 -43.69 -16.29 -34.43
C ILE A 280 -44.77 -15.22 -34.28
N ASP A 281 -46.00 -15.54 -34.66
CA ASP A 281 -47.15 -14.77 -34.24
C ASP A 281 -47.27 -15.00 -32.73
N SER A 282 -46.66 -14.09 -31.95
CA SER A 282 -46.71 -14.15 -30.48
C SER A 282 -48.13 -13.96 -29.93
N GLY A 283 -49.13 -13.69 -30.78
CA GLY A 283 -50.51 -13.45 -30.38
C GLY A 283 -50.66 -12.24 -29.44
N TRP A 284 -49.59 -11.45 -29.27
CA TRP A 284 -49.54 -10.34 -28.35
C TRP A 284 -50.30 -9.16 -28.96
N LYS A 285 -51.43 -8.82 -28.35
CA LYS A 285 -52.16 -7.58 -28.60
C LYS A 285 -51.78 -6.60 -27.49
N PRO A 286 -51.51 -5.32 -27.82
CA PRO A 286 -51.13 -4.29 -26.85
C PRO A 286 -52.21 -4.06 -25.79
#